data_AF-A0A1D6FGQ6-F1
#
_entry.id   AF-A0A1D6FGQ6-F1
#
_cell.length_a   1.000
_cell.length_b   1.000
_cell.length_c   1.000
_cell.angle_alpha   90.00
_cell.angle_beta   90.00
_cell.angle_gamma   90.00
#
_symmetry.space_group_name_H-M   'P 1'
#
loop_
_entity.id
_entity.type
_entity.pdbx_description
1 polymer ?
#
loop_
_entity_poly.entity_id
_entity_poly.type
_entity_poly.pdbx_seq_one_letter_code
_entity_poly.pdbx_strand_id
1 'polypeptide(L)'
;MSAADPEELKRAGNDQYRKGCFEEALRLYDRALALCPDNAACRGNRAAALIGLHRLGEAVKECEEALRIDPSYGRAHHRLASLHIRLGHIEDALKHLSLAIPQPDLLELHKLQTVEKHFGRCLDARKAGDWKSVLRESDAAIAAGADSSALLLAARAEALFRLNLLDEADVAISSASKLNYTSSCSPDTKFCGFIANAYLFYVHAQVDMALGRFDHAVSSIDKARIIDPGNTEVITMHNKVKSVARARSLGNELFNSGKFSEACVAYGEGLKQHPVNKVLYCNRAACRFKLEQWEKSIEDCNEALKIQPNYTKALLRRAASYGKMERWAESVKDYEILRKELPSDTEVAEAYFHAQIALKSSRGEEVSNMKFGGEVEAIIGMEQFQLATSLSGVSVIHFMAASNQQCCKISPFVNTLCTRYPSVNFLKVDVNESPAVARAENVRTVPTFKIYKNGIRVKEMICPSQQLLEYSVRHYGI
;
A
#
# COMPACT_ATOMS: atom_id res chain seq x y z
N MET A 1 -8.81 -32.70 43.99
CA MET A 1 -8.76 -32.43 42.53
C MET A 1 -7.85 -33.49 41.95
N SER A 2 -8.39 -34.46 41.21
CA SER A 2 -7.60 -35.52 40.58
C SER A 2 -6.57 -34.88 39.63
N ALA A 3 -5.30 -35.24 39.76
CA ALA A 3 -4.28 -34.82 38.80
C ALA A 3 -4.71 -35.37 37.42
N ALA A 4 -4.94 -34.50 36.45
CA ALA A 4 -5.40 -34.91 35.13
C ALA A 4 -4.36 -35.84 34.50
N ASP A 5 -4.78 -37.03 34.06
CA ASP A 5 -3.92 -38.01 33.41
C ASP A 5 -3.36 -37.43 32.08
N PRO A 6 -2.03 -37.44 31.85
CA PRO A 6 -1.43 -36.99 30.60
C PRO A 6 -2.06 -37.64 29.36
N GLU A 7 -2.46 -38.91 29.45
CA GLU A 7 -3.07 -39.65 28.34
C GLU A 7 -4.53 -39.22 28.08
N GLU A 8 -5.28 -38.83 29.12
CA GLU A 8 -6.61 -38.22 28.97
C GLU A 8 -6.53 -36.84 28.33
N LEU A 9 -5.57 -36.01 28.76
CA LEU A 9 -5.34 -34.69 28.17
C LEU A 9 -4.96 -34.79 26.69
N LYS A 10 -4.08 -35.74 26.33
CA LYS A 10 -3.73 -36.02 24.93
C LYS A 10 -4.95 -36.48 24.13
N ARG A 11 -5.78 -37.36 24.69
CA ARG A 11 -7.03 -37.82 24.03
C ARG A 11 -8.01 -36.67 23.81
N ALA A 12 -8.24 -35.84 24.82
CA ALA A 12 -9.07 -34.64 24.70
C ALA A 12 -8.52 -33.66 23.65
N GLY A 13 -7.19 -33.49 23.59
CA GLY A 13 -6.53 -32.68 22.56
C GLY A 13 -6.78 -33.22 21.15
N ASN A 14 -6.70 -34.54 20.96
CA ASN A 14 -7.03 -35.18 19.68
C ASN A 14 -8.49 -34.95 19.28
N ASP A 15 -9.41 -34.97 20.24
CA ASP A 15 -10.83 -34.71 19.97
C ASP A 15 -11.09 -33.27 19.54
N GLN A 16 -10.44 -32.30 20.19
CA GLN A 16 -10.50 -30.89 19.76
C GLN A 16 -9.86 -30.68 18.39
N TYR A 17 -8.75 -31.36 18.12
CA TYR A 17 -8.09 -31.32 16.82
C TYR A 17 -9.02 -31.81 15.70
N ARG A 18 -9.72 -32.94 15.91
CA ARG A 18 -10.70 -33.46 14.93
C ARG A 18 -11.88 -32.51 14.69
N LYS A 19 -12.21 -31.67 15.67
CA LYS A 19 -13.25 -30.63 15.56
C LYS A 19 -12.75 -29.36 14.85
N GLY A 20 -11.46 -29.26 14.51
CA GLY A 20 -10.84 -28.06 13.95
C GLY A 20 -10.52 -26.98 14.99
N CYS A 21 -10.73 -27.24 16.28
CA CYS A 21 -10.39 -26.32 17.37
C CYS A 21 -8.91 -26.43 17.71
N PHE A 22 -8.05 -25.90 16.84
CA PHE A 22 -6.59 -26.09 16.94
C PHE A 22 -5.96 -25.39 18.13
N GLU A 23 -6.44 -24.21 18.54
CA GLU A 23 -5.95 -23.49 19.73
C GLU A 23 -6.25 -24.28 21.02
N GLU A 24 -7.47 -24.78 21.16
CA GLU A 24 -7.87 -25.61 22.31
C GLU A 24 -7.11 -26.94 22.33
N ALA A 25 -6.91 -27.56 21.16
CA ALA A 25 -6.07 -28.74 21.03
C ALA A 25 -4.62 -28.45 21.49
N LEU A 26 -4.05 -27.33 21.05
CA LEU A 26 -2.70 -26.90 21.43
C LEU A 26 -2.56 -26.74 22.95
N ARG A 27 -3.51 -26.06 23.61
CA ARG A 27 -3.53 -25.90 25.07
C ARG A 27 -3.59 -27.25 25.82
N LEU A 28 -4.36 -28.21 25.29
CA LEU A 28 -4.47 -29.53 25.89
C LEU A 28 -3.17 -30.34 25.73
N TYR A 29 -2.51 -30.24 24.58
CA TYR A 29 -1.19 -30.84 24.37
C TYR A 29 -0.11 -30.18 25.24
N ASP A 30 -0.11 -28.86 25.40
CA ASP A 30 0.82 -28.16 26.29
C ASP A 30 0.69 -28.66 27.74
N ARG A 31 -0.54 -28.84 28.23
CA ARG A 31 -0.79 -29.41 29.56
C ARG A 31 -0.33 -30.86 29.66
N ALA A 32 -0.54 -31.67 28.61
CA ALA A 32 -0.08 -33.06 28.60
C ALA A 32 1.46 -33.14 28.62
N LEU A 33 2.15 -32.29 27.86
CA LEU A 33 3.62 -32.23 27.82
C LEU A 33 4.23 -31.64 29.09
N ALA A 34 3.52 -30.76 29.80
CA ALA A 34 3.96 -30.27 31.10
C ALA A 34 4.02 -31.39 32.16
N LEU A 35 3.19 -32.42 32.02
CA LEU A 35 3.17 -33.59 32.90
C LEU A 35 4.10 -34.71 32.41
N CYS A 36 4.22 -34.88 31.09
CA CYS A 36 5.08 -35.89 30.47
C CYS A 36 5.85 -35.29 29.26
N PRO A 37 7.03 -34.68 29.50
CA PRO A 37 7.81 -34.00 28.45
C PRO A 37 8.35 -34.92 27.35
N ASP A 38 8.57 -36.20 27.69
CA ASP A 38 9.20 -37.21 26.82
C ASP A 38 8.18 -38.02 25.99
N ASN A 39 7.00 -37.45 25.72
CA ASN A 39 5.97 -38.09 24.91
C ASN A 39 6.06 -37.67 23.43
N ALA A 40 6.82 -38.41 22.63
CA ALA A 40 6.99 -38.16 21.18
C ALA A 40 5.66 -38.08 20.42
N ALA A 41 4.70 -38.95 20.75
CA ALA A 41 3.39 -38.97 20.12
C ALA A 41 2.60 -37.69 20.39
N CYS A 42 2.63 -37.19 21.63
CA CYS A 42 1.99 -35.93 22.02
C CYS A 42 2.64 -34.73 21.32
N ARG A 43 3.97 -34.68 21.22
CA ARG A 43 4.68 -33.65 20.43
C ARG A 43 4.30 -33.67 18.95
N GLY A 44 4.21 -34.85 18.35
CA GLY A 44 3.74 -34.99 16.97
C GLY A 44 2.30 -34.51 16.74
N ASN A 45 1.42 -34.69 17.74
CA ASN A 45 0.05 -34.17 17.69
C ASN A 45 0.00 -32.65 17.90
N ARG A 46 0.86 -32.12 18.78
CA ARG A 46 1.07 -30.69 18.96
C ARG A 46 1.54 -30.02 17.68
N ALA A 47 2.51 -30.60 16.99
CA ALA A 47 2.97 -30.15 15.67
C ALA A 47 1.81 -30.12 14.65
N ALA A 48 0.92 -31.12 14.67
CA ALA A 48 -0.26 -31.14 13.81
C ALA A 48 -1.19 -29.95 14.05
N ALA A 49 -1.44 -29.58 15.31
CA ALA A 49 -2.25 -28.41 15.66
C ALA A 49 -1.57 -27.11 15.21
N LEU A 50 -0.25 -26.99 15.41
CA LEU A 50 0.53 -25.84 14.94
C LEU A 50 0.50 -25.67 13.41
N ILE A 51 0.50 -26.77 12.65
CA ILE A 51 0.29 -26.75 11.19
C ILE A 51 -1.08 -26.16 10.85
N GLY A 52 -2.13 -26.59 11.54
CA GLY A 52 -3.50 -26.06 11.36
C GLY A 52 -3.63 -24.57 11.69
N LEU A 53 -2.75 -24.05 12.55
CA LEU A 53 -2.65 -22.63 12.91
C LEU A 53 -1.68 -21.84 12.02
N HIS A 54 -1.12 -22.45 10.97
CA HIS A 54 -0.09 -21.85 10.10
C HIS A 54 1.21 -21.43 10.82
N ARG A 55 1.50 -22.01 12.00
CA ARG A 55 2.72 -21.76 12.78
C ARG A 55 3.80 -22.79 12.42
N LEU A 56 4.25 -22.76 11.16
CA LEU A 56 5.00 -23.88 10.57
C LEU A 56 6.39 -24.09 11.18
N GLY A 57 7.12 -23.01 11.49
CA GLY A 57 8.45 -23.14 12.11
C GLY A 57 8.39 -23.71 13.52
N GLU A 58 7.33 -23.44 14.29
CA GLU A 58 7.12 -24.11 15.58
C GLU A 58 6.75 -25.58 15.38
N ALA A 59 5.96 -25.90 14.35
CA ALA A 59 5.66 -27.29 14.01
C ALA A 59 6.89 -28.10 13.61
N VAL A 60 7.84 -27.50 12.88
CA VAL A 60 9.14 -28.12 12.55
C VAL A 60 9.88 -28.50 13.83
N LYS A 61 10.07 -27.53 14.75
CA LYS A 61 10.75 -27.76 16.04
C LYS A 61 10.12 -28.88 16.85
N GLU A 62 8.79 -28.93 16.92
CA GLU A 62 8.11 -30.00 17.65
C GLU A 62 8.27 -31.38 17.01
N CYS A 63 8.35 -31.46 15.68
CA CYS A 63 8.62 -32.72 15.03
C CYS A 63 10.08 -33.15 15.21
N GLU A 64 11.04 -32.23 15.13
CA GLU A 64 12.46 -32.50 15.44
C GLU A 64 12.62 -33.02 16.87
N GLU A 65 11.96 -32.39 17.83
CA GLU A 65 12.00 -32.82 19.23
C GLU A 65 11.30 -34.18 19.45
N ALA A 66 10.21 -34.45 18.73
CA ALA A 66 9.58 -35.77 18.73
C ALA A 66 10.55 -36.86 18.21
N LEU A 67 11.33 -36.56 17.17
CA LEU A 67 12.35 -37.47 16.64
C LEU A 67 13.59 -37.58 17.52
N ARG A 68 13.90 -36.54 18.31
CA ARG A 68 14.95 -36.62 19.34
C ARG A 68 14.60 -37.66 20.42
N ILE A 69 13.32 -37.76 20.76
CA ILE A 69 12.80 -38.73 21.74
C ILE A 69 12.66 -40.12 21.10
N ASP A 70 12.03 -40.20 19.94
CA ASP A 70 11.82 -41.45 19.19
C ASP A 70 12.24 -41.26 17.72
N PRO A 71 13.48 -41.63 17.35
CA PRO A 71 13.97 -41.54 15.98
C PRO A 71 13.18 -42.40 14.98
N SER A 72 12.44 -43.42 15.45
CA SER A 72 11.64 -44.30 14.61
C SER A 72 10.21 -43.79 14.38
N TYR A 73 9.88 -42.61 14.91
CA TYR A 73 8.53 -42.08 14.88
C TYR A 73 8.11 -41.61 13.47
N GLY A 74 7.63 -42.55 12.65
CA GLY A 74 7.32 -42.32 11.23
C GLY A 74 6.35 -41.16 10.95
N ARG A 75 5.37 -40.90 11.83
CA ARG A 75 4.46 -39.74 11.66
C ARG A 75 5.18 -38.40 11.76
N ALA A 76 6.21 -38.28 12.60
CA ALA A 76 7.01 -37.06 12.66
C ALA A 76 7.85 -36.88 11.40
N HIS A 77 8.43 -37.96 10.85
CA HIS A 77 9.10 -37.92 9.55
C HIS A 77 8.19 -37.49 8.40
N HIS A 78 6.97 -38.03 8.30
CA HIS A 78 6.01 -37.58 7.28
C HIS A 78 5.64 -36.10 7.42
N ARG A 79 5.45 -35.62 8.66
CA ARG A 79 5.13 -34.20 8.91
C ARG A 79 6.29 -33.29 8.55
N LEU A 80 7.52 -33.67 8.91
CA LEU A 80 8.71 -32.91 8.53
C LEU A 80 8.89 -32.88 7.02
N ALA A 81 8.74 -34.01 6.33
CA ALA A 81 8.80 -34.03 4.87
C ALA A 81 7.83 -33.02 4.23
N SER A 82 6.56 -33.06 4.65
CA SER A 82 5.54 -32.14 4.14
C SER A 82 5.83 -30.67 4.51
N LEU A 83 6.27 -30.42 5.74
CA LEU A 83 6.67 -29.07 6.19
C LEU A 83 7.87 -28.54 5.39
N HIS A 84 8.89 -29.35 5.16
CA HIS A 84 10.07 -28.98 4.39
C HIS A 84 9.74 -28.73 2.91
N ILE A 85 8.82 -29.48 2.30
CA ILE A 85 8.28 -29.16 0.97
C ILE A 85 7.67 -27.75 0.97
N ARG A 86 6.82 -27.44 1.96
CA ARG A 86 6.18 -26.12 2.08
C ARG A 86 7.16 -24.97 2.28
N LEU A 87 8.23 -25.21 3.03
CA LEU A 87 9.30 -24.25 3.27
C LEU A 87 10.27 -24.15 2.07
N GLY A 88 10.21 -25.10 1.12
CA GLY A 88 11.13 -25.19 -0.02
C GLY A 88 12.50 -25.79 0.33
N HIS A 89 12.62 -26.49 1.46
CA HIS A 89 13.84 -27.17 1.89
C HIS A 89 13.88 -28.57 1.26
N ILE A 90 14.25 -28.64 -0.02
CA ILE A 90 14.17 -29.85 -0.84
C ILE A 90 15.01 -31.00 -0.26
N GLU A 91 16.24 -30.72 0.16
CA GLU A 91 17.16 -31.75 0.70
C GLU A 91 16.64 -32.37 2.01
N ASP A 92 16.17 -31.53 2.95
CA ASP A 92 15.59 -32.00 4.22
C ASP A 92 14.29 -32.79 3.99
N ALA A 93 13.47 -32.36 3.02
CA ALA A 93 12.27 -33.08 2.64
C ALA A 93 12.61 -34.48 2.10
N LEU A 94 13.57 -34.60 1.18
CA LEU A 94 14.04 -35.89 0.64
C LEU A 94 14.56 -36.81 1.75
N LYS A 95 15.35 -36.25 2.68
CA LYS A 95 15.89 -36.99 3.83
C LYS A 95 14.78 -37.56 4.72
N HIS A 96 13.74 -36.78 5.03
CA HIS A 96 12.67 -37.27 5.88
C HIS A 96 11.70 -38.21 5.17
N LEU A 97 11.52 -38.07 3.85
CA LEU A 97 10.77 -39.04 3.06
C LEU A 97 11.43 -40.42 3.05
N SER A 98 12.77 -40.49 2.95
CA SER A 98 13.47 -41.78 2.93
C SER A 98 13.47 -42.51 4.29
N LEU A 99 13.33 -41.75 5.39
CA LEU A 99 13.26 -42.28 6.76
C LEU A 99 11.83 -42.59 7.22
N ALA A 100 10.81 -42.16 6.49
CA ALA A 100 9.42 -42.33 6.91
C ALA A 100 8.96 -43.79 6.74
N ILE A 101 8.38 -44.35 7.81
CA ILE A 101 7.76 -45.68 7.83
C ILE A 101 6.31 -45.56 8.32
N PRO A 102 5.30 -46.07 7.59
CA PRO A 102 5.39 -46.74 6.28
C PRO A 102 5.88 -45.79 5.17
N GLN A 103 6.29 -46.37 4.04
CA GLN A 103 6.85 -45.61 2.92
C GLN A 103 5.95 -44.42 2.51
N PRO A 104 6.55 -43.29 2.12
CA PRO A 104 5.81 -42.07 1.81
C PRO A 104 4.82 -42.25 0.66
N ASP A 105 3.74 -41.48 0.74
CA ASP A 105 2.74 -41.40 -0.33
C ASP A 105 3.41 -40.96 -1.65
N LEU A 106 3.11 -41.68 -2.74
CA LEU A 106 3.56 -41.36 -4.09
C LEU A 106 3.22 -39.92 -4.48
N LEU A 107 2.13 -39.37 -3.94
CA LEU A 107 1.73 -37.99 -4.15
C LEU A 107 2.71 -36.98 -3.55
N GLU A 108 3.21 -37.19 -2.33
CA GLU A 108 4.18 -36.28 -1.68
C GLU A 108 5.52 -36.29 -2.42
N LEU A 109 5.96 -37.46 -2.88
CA LEU A 109 7.16 -37.58 -3.70
C LEU A 109 7.02 -36.83 -5.02
N HIS A 110 5.87 -36.94 -5.69
CA HIS A 110 5.60 -36.22 -6.94
C HIS A 110 5.56 -34.70 -6.74
N LYS A 111 4.96 -34.23 -5.63
CA LYS A 111 4.99 -32.80 -5.26
C LYS A 111 6.42 -32.30 -5.08
N LEU A 112 7.24 -33.03 -4.32
CA LEU A 112 8.63 -32.65 -4.07
C LEU A 112 9.44 -32.59 -5.37
N GLN A 113 9.32 -33.57 -6.26
CA GLN A 113 9.98 -33.56 -7.57
C GLN A 113 9.56 -32.36 -8.43
N THR A 114 8.28 -31.99 -8.36
CA THR A 114 7.76 -30.84 -9.10
C THR A 114 8.29 -29.53 -8.53
N VAL A 115 8.31 -29.39 -7.20
CA VAL A 115 8.91 -28.25 -6.49
C VAL A 115 10.39 -28.14 -6.83
N GLU A 116 11.16 -29.23 -6.73
CA GLU A 116 12.60 -29.27 -7.03
C GLU A 116 12.90 -28.81 -8.46
N LYS A 117 12.13 -29.33 -9.43
CA LYS A 117 12.26 -28.95 -10.84
C LYS A 117 12.05 -27.45 -11.05
N HIS A 118 10.97 -26.88 -10.51
CA HIS A 118 10.69 -25.45 -10.67
C HIS A 118 11.66 -24.57 -9.87
N PHE A 119 12.08 -25.02 -8.69
CA PHE A 119 13.08 -24.36 -7.87
C PHE A 119 14.40 -24.24 -8.64
N GLY A 120 14.92 -25.35 -9.20
CA GLY A 120 16.15 -25.34 -10.00
C GLY A 120 16.06 -24.39 -11.20
N ARG A 121 14.96 -24.45 -11.95
CA ARG A 121 14.71 -23.54 -13.09
C ARG A 121 14.63 -22.07 -12.69
N CYS A 122 14.06 -21.77 -11.52
CA CYS A 122 14.04 -20.43 -10.96
C CYS A 122 15.47 -19.93 -10.68
N LEU A 123 16.33 -20.78 -10.10
CA LEU A 123 17.73 -20.43 -9.85
C LEU A 123 18.49 -20.14 -11.16
N ASP A 124 18.30 -20.98 -12.18
CA ASP A 124 18.99 -20.85 -13.46
C ASP A 124 18.49 -19.62 -14.24
N ALA A 125 17.17 -19.38 -14.25
CA ALA A 125 16.58 -18.18 -14.84
C ALA A 125 17.11 -16.89 -14.19
N ARG A 126 17.27 -16.89 -12.86
CA ARG A 126 17.83 -15.76 -12.14
C ARG A 126 19.29 -15.50 -12.55
N LYS A 127 20.12 -16.55 -12.61
CA LYS A 127 21.51 -16.44 -13.08
C LYS A 127 21.59 -15.89 -14.51
N ALA A 128 20.64 -16.27 -15.36
CA ALA A 128 20.54 -15.78 -16.74
C ALA A 128 19.95 -14.36 -16.85
N GLY A 129 19.40 -13.79 -15.76
CA GLY A 129 18.70 -12.51 -15.78
C GLY A 129 17.33 -12.54 -16.49
N ASP A 130 16.74 -13.72 -16.70
CA ASP A 130 15.40 -13.87 -17.27
C ASP A 130 14.33 -13.76 -16.18
N TRP A 131 13.99 -12.51 -15.84
CA TRP A 131 13.04 -12.19 -14.78
C TRP A 131 11.61 -12.69 -15.04
N LYS A 132 11.21 -12.87 -16.31
CA LYS A 132 9.90 -13.45 -16.63
C LYS A 132 9.86 -14.93 -16.28
N SER A 133 10.92 -15.66 -16.59
CA SER A 133 11.04 -17.06 -16.19
C SER A 133 11.20 -17.20 -14.67
N VAL A 134 11.95 -16.33 -13.99
CA VAL A 134 12.03 -16.35 -12.51
C VAL A 134 10.62 -16.23 -11.90
N LEU A 135 9.82 -15.27 -12.36
CA LEU A 135 8.45 -15.10 -11.88
C LEU A 135 7.60 -16.35 -12.15
N ARG A 136 7.62 -16.89 -13.38
CA ARG A 136 6.85 -18.08 -13.74
C ARG A 136 7.24 -19.31 -12.92
N GLU A 137 8.54 -19.58 -12.79
CA GLU A 137 9.03 -20.80 -12.12
C GLU A 137 8.88 -20.69 -10.59
N SER A 138 9.06 -19.51 -10.00
CA SER A 138 8.77 -19.31 -8.57
C SER A 138 7.28 -19.53 -8.26
N ASP A 139 6.39 -19.01 -9.11
CA ASP A 139 4.95 -19.21 -8.97
C ASP A 139 4.54 -20.68 -9.13
N ALA A 140 5.16 -21.38 -10.08
CA ALA A 140 4.92 -22.81 -10.27
C ALA A 140 5.41 -23.64 -9.08
N ALA A 141 6.56 -23.32 -8.49
CA ALA A 141 7.06 -23.99 -7.29
C ALA A 141 6.14 -23.74 -6.07
N ILE A 142 5.67 -22.51 -5.89
CA ILE A 142 4.70 -22.14 -4.85
C ILE A 142 3.41 -22.94 -5.04
N ALA A 143 2.86 -22.97 -6.25
CA ALA A 143 1.64 -23.71 -6.58
C ALA A 143 1.79 -25.24 -6.42
N ALA A 144 2.99 -25.78 -6.66
CA ALA A 144 3.30 -27.20 -6.50
C ALA A 144 3.40 -27.64 -5.04
N GLY A 145 3.52 -26.71 -4.09
CA GLY A 145 3.50 -27.01 -2.66
C GLY A 145 4.43 -26.18 -1.80
N ALA A 146 5.37 -25.41 -2.37
CA ALA A 146 6.33 -24.59 -1.62
C ALA A 146 5.75 -23.20 -1.23
N ASP A 147 4.52 -23.20 -0.75
CA ASP A 147 3.70 -22.01 -0.48
C ASP A 147 4.26 -21.09 0.62
N SER A 148 5.12 -21.63 1.47
CA SER A 148 5.66 -20.97 2.67
C SER A 148 7.16 -20.72 2.55
N SER A 149 7.72 -20.82 1.35
CA SER A 149 9.14 -20.59 1.09
C SER A 149 9.46 -19.11 0.98
N ALA A 150 10.12 -18.56 2.00
CA ALA A 150 10.56 -17.16 2.00
C ALA A 150 11.52 -16.84 0.84
N LEU A 151 12.34 -17.82 0.41
CA LEU A 151 13.29 -17.66 -0.69
C LEU A 151 12.60 -17.56 -2.05
N LEU A 152 11.60 -18.42 -2.31
CA LEU A 152 10.82 -18.34 -3.55
C LEU A 152 10.00 -17.05 -3.60
N LEU A 153 9.43 -16.62 -2.48
CA LEU A 153 8.72 -15.34 -2.41
C LEU A 153 9.65 -14.14 -2.61
N ALA A 154 10.88 -14.21 -2.09
CA ALA A 154 11.91 -13.20 -2.37
C ALA A 154 12.33 -13.20 -3.85
N ALA A 155 12.48 -14.38 -4.47
CA ALA A 155 12.76 -14.48 -5.91
C ALA A 155 11.62 -13.92 -6.78
N ARG A 156 10.37 -14.23 -6.40
CA ARG A 156 9.17 -13.63 -7.00
C ARG A 156 9.20 -12.10 -6.87
N ALA A 157 9.49 -11.58 -5.67
CA ALA A 157 9.55 -10.14 -5.42
C ALA A 157 10.64 -9.44 -6.26
N GLU A 158 11.84 -10.03 -6.35
CA GLU A 158 12.90 -9.45 -7.18
C GLU A 158 12.54 -9.47 -8.68
N ALA A 159 11.93 -10.56 -9.17
CA ALA A 159 11.45 -10.62 -10.54
C ALA A 159 10.41 -9.53 -10.84
N LEU A 160 9.41 -9.37 -9.98
CA LEU A 160 8.38 -8.33 -10.10
C LEU A 160 9.01 -6.92 -10.10
N PHE A 161 9.95 -6.67 -9.20
CA PHE A 161 10.70 -5.42 -9.15
C PHE A 161 11.44 -5.15 -10.47
N ARG A 162 12.15 -6.15 -11.02
CA ARG A 162 12.88 -6.04 -12.29
C ARG A 162 11.96 -5.86 -13.50
N LEU A 163 10.72 -6.33 -13.40
CA LEU A 163 9.66 -6.14 -14.40
C LEU A 163 8.88 -4.83 -14.21
N ASN A 164 9.33 -3.94 -13.31
CA ASN A 164 8.70 -2.65 -13.01
C ASN A 164 7.28 -2.75 -12.40
N LEU A 165 6.98 -3.86 -11.73
CA LEU A 165 5.74 -4.10 -10.98
C LEU A 165 6.01 -3.91 -9.47
N LEU A 166 6.29 -2.67 -9.09
CA LEU A 166 6.82 -2.34 -7.76
C LEU A 166 5.83 -2.64 -6.61
N ASP A 167 4.54 -2.39 -6.80
CA ASP A 167 3.53 -2.61 -5.77
C ASP A 167 3.36 -4.11 -5.48
N GLU A 168 3.35 -4.95 -6.53
CA GLU A 168 3.31 -6.41 -6.38
C GLU A 168 4.59 -6.95 -5.73
N ALA A 169 5.75 -6.35 -6.05
CA ALA A 169 7.01 -6.70 -5.41
C ALA A 169 7.00 -6.41 -3.90
N ASP A 170 6.42 -5.26 -3.47
CA ASP A 170 6.27 -4.89 -2.06
C ASP A 170 5.38 -5.89 -1.29
N VAL A 171 4.28 -6.31 -1.91
CA VAL A 171 3.38 -7.32 -1.33
C VAL A 171 4.09 -8.67 -1.20
N ALA A 172 4.80 -9.11 -2.23
CA ALA A 172 5.52 -10.38 -2.22
C ALA A 172 6.63 -10.40 -1.16
N ILE A 173 7.43 -9.34 -1.06
CA ILE A 173 8.53 -9.29 -0.10
C ILE A 173 8.02 -9.16 1.35
N SER A 174 6.94 -8.40 1.58
CA SER A 174 6.28 -8.31 2.89
C SER A 174 5.71 -9.65 3.35
N SER A 175 5.21 -10.45 2.42
CA SER A 175 4.72 -11.80 2.69
C SER A 175 5.88 -12.73 3.06
N ALA A 176 7.02 -12.63 2.38
CA ALA A 176 8.24 -13.36 2.72
C ALA A 176 8.75 -13.02 4.14
N SER A 177 8.70 -11.74 4.57
CA SER A 177 9.17 -11.37 5.91
C SER A 177 8.33 -11.95 7.03
N LYS A 178 7.01 -12.09 6.83
CA LYS A 178 6.11 -12.71 7.81
C LYS A 178 6.43 -14.19 8.04
N LEU A 179 7.02 -14.83 7.04
CA LEU A 179 7.42 -16.22 7.07
C LEU A 179 8.84 -16.41 7.62
N ASN A 180 9.53 -15.36 8.09
CA ASN A 180 10.88 -15.47 8.62
C ASN A 180 10.91 -16.29 9.91
N TYR A 181 10.98 -17.60 9.75
CA TYR A 181 11.36 -18.56 10.75
C TYR A 181 12.86 -18.41 10.98
N THR A 182 13.22 -17.62 11.98
CA THR A 182 14.61 -17.36 12.42
C THR A 182 15.35 -18.60 12.95
N SER A 183 14.91 -19.83 12.63
CA SER A 183 15.39 -21.02 13.36
C SER A 183 15.33 -22.36 12.62
N SER A 184 14.97 -22.46 11.33
CA SER A 184 14.80 -23.77 10.67
C SER A 184 15.62 -23.99 9.39
N CYS A 185 16.40 -23.02 8.92
CA CYS A 185 17.38 -23.26 7.86
C CYS A 185 18.73 -23.58 8.48
N SER A 186 19.43 -24.58 7.94
CA SER A 186 20.85 -24.73 8.25
C SER A 186 21.60 -23.42 7.89
N PRO A 187 22.57 -22.97 8.71
CA PRO A 187 23.31 -21.73 8.46
C PRO A 187 23.95 -21.66 7.08
N ASP A 188 24.17 -22.82 6.44
CA ASP A 188 24.89 -22.97 5.19
C ASP A 188 23.99 -23.12 3.95
N THR A 189 22.66 -23.05 4.10
CA THR A 189 21.75 -23.17 2.94
C THR A 189 22.01 -22.02 1.95
N LYS A 190 22.41 -22.37 0.72
CA LYS A 190 22.68 -21.39 -0.33
C LYS A 190 21.52 -21.26 -1.31
N PHE A 191 21.18 -20.02 -1.66
CA PHE A 191 20.20 -19.70 -2.70
C PHE A 191 20.83 -18.72 -3.69
N CYS A 192 20.95 -19.12 -4.96
CA CYS A 192 21.59 -18.30 -6.01
C CYS A 192 23.00 -17.77 -5.65
N GLY A 193 23.77 -18.51 -4.85
CA GLY A 193 25.10 -18.08 -4.39
C GLY A 193 25.11 -17.16 -3.17
N PHE A 194 23.95 -16.86 -2.59
CA PHE A 194 23.80 -16.17 -1.32
C PHE A 194 23.59 -17.17 -0.19
N ILE A 195 23.99 -16.84 1.02
CA ILE A 195 23.43 -17.48 2.22
C ILE A 195 21.93 -17.11 2.29
N ALA A 196 21.06 -18.11 2.43
CA ALA A 196 19.60 -18.00 2.24
C ALA A 196 18.98 -16.73 2.86
N ASN A 197 19.25 -16.45 4.14
CA ASN A 197 18.67 -15.28 4.80
C ASN A 197 19.25 -13.94 4.30
N ALA A 198 20.50 -13.92 3.82
CA ALA A 198 21.08 -12.72 3.23
C ALA A 198 20.37 -12.33 1.93
N TYR A 199 19.96 -13.33 1.13
CA TYR A 199 19.22 -13.10 -0.10
C TYR A 199 17.89 -12.37 0.15
N LEU A 200 17.12 -12.81 1.14
CA LEU A 200 15.86 -12.15 1.48
C LEU A 200 16.06 -10.67 1.85
N PHE A 201 17.05 -10.38 2.70
CA PHE A 201 17.37 -9.01 3.09
C PHE A 201 17.92 -8.17 1.94
N TYR A 202 18.67 -8.79 1.02
CA TYR A 202 19.15 -8.17 -0.21
C TYR A 202 17.98 -7.72 -1.10
N VAL A 203 16.98 -8.59 -1.32
CA VAL A 203 15.78 -8.22 -2.09
C VAL A 203 14.95 -7.14 -1.39
N HIS A 204 14.80 -7.23 -0.07
CA HIS A 204 14.16 -6.16 0.73
C HIS A 204 14.80 -4.81 0.48
N ALA A 205 16.14 -4.74 0.54
CA ALA A 205 16.85 -3.49 0.33
C ALA A 205 16.63 -2.90 -1.07
N GLN A 206 16.48 -3.74 -2.11
CA GLN A 206 16.15 -3.28 -3.46
C GLN A 206 14.77 -2.65 -3.53
N VAL A 207 13.76 -3.37 -3.03
CA VAL A 207 12.36 -2.94 -3.09
C VAL A 207 12.16 -1.68 -2.25
N ASP A 208 12.70 -1.65 -1.03
CA ASP A 208 12.63 -0.48 -0.15
C ASP A 208 13.35 0.74 -0.76
N MET A 209 14.49 0.54 -1.43
CA MET A 209 15.19 1.63 -2.12
C MET A 209 14.35 2.22 -3.26
N ALA A 210 13.70 1.37 -4.05
CA ALA A 210 12.83 1.79 -5.16
C ALA A 210 11.54 2.48 -4.67
N LEU A 211 10.99 2.05 -3.53
CA LEU A 211 9.87 2.69 -2.85
C LEU A 211 10.26 4.00 -2.17
N GLY A 212 11.56 4.25 -1.97
CA GLY A 212 12.08 5.42 -1.26
C GLY A 212 12.05 5.28 0.27
N ARG A 213 11.97 4.05 0.79
CA ARG A 213 12.10 3.71 2.22
C ARG A 213 13.58 3.53 2.58
N PHE A 214 14.37 4.60 2.45
CA PHE A 214 15.84 4.54 2.53
C PHE A 214 16.37 3.94 3.84
N ASP A 215 15.77 4.28 4.98
CA ASP A 215 16.23 3.80 6.29
C ASP A 215 15.98 2.29 6.45
N HIS A 216 14.85 1.79 5.95
CA HIS A 216 14.56 0.36 5.87
C HIS A 216 15.52 -0.35 4.92
N ALA A 217 15.81 0.23 3.76
CA ALA A 217 16.76 -0.32 2.80
C ALA A 217 18.17 -0.45 3.40
N VAL A 218 18.65 0.57 4.14
CA VAL A 218 19.93 0.54 4.85
C VAL A 218 19.94 -0.54 5.93
N SER A 219 18.88 -0.62 6.74
CA SER A 219 18.77 -1.66 7.78
C SER A 219 18.79 -3.08 7.19
N SER A 220 18.04 -3.31 6.13
CA SER A 220 17.97 -4.61 5.44
C SER A 220 19.33 -4.98 4.84
N ILE A 221 19.99 -4.07 4.12
CA ILE A 221 21.28 -4.40 3.51
C ILE A 221 22.40 -4.57 4.54
N ASP A 222 22.35 -3.88 5.68
CA ASP A 222 23.27 -4.11 6.80
C ASP A 222 23.10 -5.53 7.38
N LYS A 223 21.86 -6.02 7.52
CA LYS A 223 21.59 -7.41 7.93
C LYS A 223 22.12 -8.42 6.91
N ALA A 224 21.87 -8.19 5.62
CA ALA A 224 22.41 -9.04 4.55
C ALA A 224 23.95 -9.08 4.60
N ARG A 225 24.59 -7.95 4.85
CA ARG A 225 26.06 -7.82 4.96
C ARG A 225 26.64 -8.58 6.14
N ILE A 226 25.94 -8.61 7.27
CA ILE A 226 26.34 -9.38 8.46
C ILE A 226 26.26 -10.88 8.18
N ILE A 227 25.19 -11.33 7.51
CA ILE A 227 24.94 -12.75 7.24
C ILE A 227 25.89 -13.27 6.14
N ASP A 228 26.07 -12.51 5.06
CA ASP A 228 26.90 -12.91 3.91
C ASP A 228 27.93 -11.82 3.55
N PRO A 229 29.02 -11.71 4.34
CA PRO A 229 30.05 -10.71 4.12
C PRO A 229 30.94 -11.00 2.90
N GLY A 230 30.90 -12.20 2.33
CA GLY A 230 31.70 -12.60 1.17
C GLY A 230 31.02 -12.32 -0.17
N ASN A 231 29.69 -12.20 -0.20
CA ASN A 231 28.93 -12.07 -1.44
C ASN A 231 29.14 -10.70 -2.12
N THR A 232 29.55 -10.73 -3.39
CA THR A 232 29.88 -9.55 -4.19
C THR A 232 28.68 -8.67 -4.52
N GLU A 233 27.50 -9.27 -4.76
CA GLU A 233 26.25 -8.55 -5.00
C GLU A 233 25.83 -7.79 -3.74
N VAL A 234 25.89 -8.43 -2.57
CA VAL A 234 25.60 -7.80 -1.27
C VAL A 234 26.55 -6.63 -1.03
N ILE A 235 27.86 -6.80 -1.26
CA ILE A 235 28.86 -5.71 -1.11
C ILE A 235 28.50 -4.51 -1.98
N THR A 236 28.25 -4.77 -3.26
CA THR A 236 28.01 -3.72 -4.25
C THR A 236 26.71 -2.98 -3.93
N MET A 237 25.66 -3.71 -3.59
CA MET A 237 24.39 -3.11 -3.18
C MET A 237 24.54 -2.31 -1.89
N HIS A 238 25.24 -2.84 -0.89
CA HIS A 238 25.46 -2.16 0.39
C HIS A 238 26.09 -0.78 0.20
N ASN A 239 27.15 -0.72 -0.61
CA ASN A 239 27.83 0.53 -0.96
C ASN A 239 26.89 1.50 -1.69
N LYS A 240 26.12 1.02 -2.68
CA LYS A 240 25.15 1.83 -3.42
C LYS A 240 24.05 2.38 -2.51
N VAL A 241 23.40 1.51 -1.74
CA VAL A 241 22.30 1.87 -0.83
C VAL A 241 22.75 2.91 0.18
N LYS A 242 23.91 2.71 0.81
CA LYS A 242 24.46 3.67 1.77
C LYS A 242 24.86 4.98 1.11
N SER A 243 25.44 4.95 -0.09
CA SER A 243 25.78 6.17 -0.82
C SER A 243 24.53 6.99 -1.15
N VAL A 244 23.50 6.36 -1.70
CA VAL A 244 22.21 6.97 -2.03
C VAL A 244 21.52 7.55 -0.78
N ALA A 245 21.47 6.77 0.31
CA ALA A 245 20.84 7.21 1.56
C ALA A 245 21.57 8.42 2.17
N ARG A 246 22.90 8.43 2.17
CA ARG A 246 23.69 9.60 2.62
C ARG A 246 23.44 10.82 1.74
N ALA A 247 23.45 10.66 0.42
CA ALA A 247 23.21 11.75 -0.53
C ALA A 247 21.81 12.37 -0.32
N ARG A 248 20.80 11.54 -0.05
CA ARG A 248 19.46 11.98 0.31
C ARG A 248 19.44 12.76 1.62
N SER A 249 20.02 12.22 2.69
CA SER A 249 20.02 12.88 4.00
C SER A 249 20.73 14.22 3.95
N LEU A 250 21.91 14.27 3.34
CA LEU A 250 22.64 15.51 3.10
C LEU A 250 21.83 16.51 2.27
N GLY A 251 21.20 16.06 1.18
CA GLY A 251 20.33 16.91 0.36
C GLY A 251 19.16 17.48 1.18
N ASN A 252 18.54 16.69 2.06
CA ASN A 252 17.47 17.14 2.94
C ASN A 252 17.96 18.18 3.96
N GLU A 253 19.12 17.96 4.58
CA GLU A 253 19.72 18.91 5.52
C GLU A 253 20.04 20.26 4.85
N LEU A 254 20.64 20.21 3.66
CA LEU A 254 20.94 21.40 2.87
C LEU A 254 19.67 22.12 2.41
N PHE A 255 18.64 21.38 2.01
CA PHE A 255 17.35 21.95 1.64
C PHE A 255 16.70 22.69 2.81
N ASN A 256 16.69 22.08 4.00
CA ASN A 256 16.17 22.69 5.22
C ASN A 256 16.99 23.92 5.65
N SER A 257 18.27 23.95 5.30
CA SER A 257 19.16 25.10 5.54
C SER A 257 19.04 26.20 4.46
N GLY A 258 18.12 26.07 3.49
CA GLY A 258 17.93 27.03 2.40
C GLY A 258 19.00 26.98 1.30
N LYS A 259 19.97 26.05 1.39
CA LYS A 259 21.06 25.89 0.43
C LYS A 259 20.62 25.04 -0.76
N PHE A 260 19.67 25.55 -1.54
CA PHE A 260 18.99 24.77 -2.58
C PHE A 260 19.93 24.30 -3.70
N SER A 261 20.94 25.10 -4.08
CA SER A 261 21.92 24.71 -5.10
C SER A 261 22.75 23.49 -4.66
N GLU A 262 23.32 23.54 -3.46
CA GLU A 262 24.09 22.43 -2.87
C GLU A 262 23.21 21.18 -2.67
N ALA A 263 21.97 21.36 -2.21
CA ALA A 263 21.00 20.27 -2.08
C ALA A 263 20.72 19.59 -3.44
N CYS A 264 20.59 20.38 -4.50
CA CYS A 264 20.39 19.91 -5.87
C CYS A 264 21.54 18.99 -6.33
N VAL A 265 22.78 19.38 -6.02
CA VAL A 265 23.99 18.59 -6.30
C VAL A 265 23.98 17.30 -5.48
N ALA A 266 23.69 17.37 -4.18
CA ALA A 266 23.64 16.19 -3.30
C ALA A 266 22.63 15.14 -3.80
N TYR A 267 21.40 15.55 -4.14
CA TYR A 267 20.43 14.62 -4.74
C TYR A 267 20.88 14.09 -6.11
N GLY A 268 21.58 14.92 -6.90
CA GLY A 268 22.21 14.52 -8.16
C GLY A 268 23.25 13.41 -7.99
N GLU A 269 24.10 13.48 -6.95
CA GLU A 269 25.06 12.41 -6.63
C GLU A 269 24.35 11.10 -6.27
N GLY A 270 23.24 11.17 -5.52
CA GLY A 270 22.40 9.99 -5.25
C GLY A 270 21.83 9.37 -6.53
N LEU A 271 21.37 10.19 -7.47
CA LEU A 271 20.84 9.73 -8.76
C LEU A 271 21.91 9.11 -9.67
N LYS A 272 23.18 9.50 -9.56
CA LYS A 272 24.27 8.81 -10.28
C LYS A 272 24.41 7.35 -9.83
N GLN A 273 24.15 7.06 -8.56
CA GLN A 273 24.23 5.71 -7.99
C GLN A 273 22.96 4.90 -8.22
N HIS A 274 21.80 5.56 -8.23
CA HIS A 274 20.50 4.93 -8.47
C HIS A 274 19.62 5.80 -9.37
N PRO A 275 19.79 5.71 -10.71
CA PRO A 275 19.07 6.55 -11.67
C PRO A 275 17.55 6.37 -11.64
N VAL A 276 17.07 5.19 -11.25
CA VAL A 276 15.63 4.88 -11.20
C VAL A 276 15.06 5.22 -9.82
N ASN A 277 15.17 6.47 -9.37
CA ASN A 277 14.66 6.88 -8.05
C ASN A 277 13.71 8.10 -8.12
N LYS A 278 12.40 7.83 -8.09
CA LYS A 278 11.35 8.86 -8.12
C LYS A 278 11.45 9.88 -6.98
N VAL A 279 11.89 9.46 -5.80
CA VAL A 279 11.98 10.34 -4.62
C VAL A 279 13.10 11.35 -4.78
N LEU A 280 14.29 10.91 -5.21
CA LEU A 280 15.42 11.81 -5.44
C LEU A 280 15.16 12.81 -6.57
N TYR A 281 14.55 12.36 -7.68
CA TYR A 281 14.11 13.27 -8.75
C TYR A 281 13.13 14.31 -8.21
N CYS A 282 12.11 13.89 -7.47
CA CYS A 282 11.15 14.82 -6.89
C CYS A 282 11.83 15.82 -5.94
N ASN A 283 12.70 15.35 -5.04
CA ASN A 283 13.42 16.23 -4.11
C ASN A 283 14.32 17.23 -4.85
N ARG A 284 15.05 16.79 -5.89
CA ARG A 284 15.84 17.68 -6.75
C ARG A 284 14.96 18.69 -7.50
N ALA A 285 13.78 18.28 -7.97
CA ALA A 285 12.79 19.17 -8.55
C ALA A 285 12.32 20.25 -7.56
N ALA A 286 12.26 19.96 -6.25
CA ALA A 286 11.94 20.97 -5.23
C ALA A 286 13.06 22.00 -5.09
N CYS A 287 14.32 21.58 -5.09
CA CYS A 287 15.45 22.50 -5.12
C CYS A 287 15.39 23.41 -6.35
N ARG A 288 15.18 22.83 -7.54
CA ARG A 288 15.07 23.58 -8.80
C ARG A 288 13.91 24.55 -8.80
N PHE A 289 12.76 24.16 -8.23
CA PHE A 289 11.63 25.05 -8.01
C PHE A 289 12.03 26.23 -7.10
N LYS A 290 12.68 25.98 -5.96
CA LYS A 290 13.12 27.08 -5.07
C LYS A 290 14.20 27.99 -5.69
N LEU A 291 14.92 27.50 -6.70
CA LEU A 291 15.90 28.25 -7.49
C LEU A 291 15.30 28.93 -8.73
N GLU A 292 13.98 28.90 -8.89
CA GLU A 292 13.26 29.45 -10.04
C GLU A 292 13.62 28.82 -11.40
N GLN A 293 14.19 27.61 -11.37
CA GLN A 293 14.52 26.81 -12.56
C GLN A 293 13.33 25.89 -12.90
N TRP A 294 12.20 26.49 -13.29
CA TRP A 294 10.91 25.82 -13.45
C TRP A 294 10.95 24.71 -14.52
N GLU A 295 11.61 24.95 -15.65
CA GLU A 295 11.76 23.98 -16.74
C GLU A 295 12.52 22.74 -16.27
N LYS A 296 13.65 22.94 -15.59
CA LYS A 296 14.45 21.84 -15.03
C LYS A 296 13.69 21.12 -13.91
N SER A 297 12.83 21.80 -13.17
CA SER A 297 11.95 21.19 -12.18
C SER A 297 10.93 20.25 -12.86
N ILE A 298 10.34 20.70 -13.98
CA ILE A 298 9.41 19.89 -14.79
C ILE A 298 10.12 18.65 -15.35
N GLU A 299 11.34 18.78 -15.86
CA GLU A 299 12.14 17.65 -16.36
C GLU A 299 12.34 16.57 -15.28
N ASP A 300 12.76 16.97 -14.07
CA ASP A 300 12.93 16.03 -12.96
C ASP A 300 11.60 15.39 -12.55
N CYS A 301 10.50 16.16 -12.55
CA CYS A 301 9.18 15.60 -12.29
C CYS A 301 8.75 14.60 -13.37
N ASN A 302 9.06 14.85 -14.64
CA ASN A 302 8.79 13.92 -15.73
C ASN A 302 9.54 12.60 -15.54
N GLU A 303 10.82 12.65 -15.14
CA GLU A 303 11.58 11.44 -14.83
C GLU A 303 10.98 10.67 -13.64
N ALA A 304 10.55 11.37 -12.59
CA ALA A 304 9.86 10.73 -11.47
C ALA A 304 8.55 10.05 -11.89
N LEU A 305 7.79 10.68 -12.80
CA LEU A 305 6.50 10.18 -13.29
C LEU A 305 6.63 9.06 -14.34
N LYS A 306 7.75 8.99 -15.07
CA LYS A 306 8.09 7.81 -15.89
C LYS A 306 8.27 6.57 -15.02
N ILE A 307 8.81 6.73 -13.80
CA ILE A 307 9.01 5.63 -12.85
C ILE A 307 7.69 5.27 -12.16
N GLN A 308 6.94 6.25 -11.67
CA GLN A 308 5.61 6.05 -11.08
C GLN A 308 4.63 7.11 -11.60
N PRO A 309 3.72 6.77 -12.53
CA PRO A 309 2.80 7.71 -13.16
C PRO A 309 1.91 8.52 -12.21
N ASN A 310 1.47 7.92 -11.10
CA ASN A 310 0.57 8.55 -10.13
C ASN A 310 1.33 9.09 -8.91
N TYR A 311 2.61 9.44 -9.04
CA TYR A 311 3.37 9.95 -7.91
C TYR A 311 2.95 11.38 -7.54
N THR A 312 2.05 11.48 -6.56
CA THR A 312 1.38 12.73 -6.15
C THR A 312 2.33 13.89 -5.88
N LYS A 313 3.46 13.66 -5.19
CA LYS A 313 4.45 14.72 -4.91
C LYS A 313 5.08 15.30 -6.16
N ALA A 314 5.34 14.48 -7.19
CA ALA A 314 5.89 14.93 -8.45
C ALA A 314 4.83 15.66 -9.30
N LEU A 315 3.58 15.16 -9.32
CA LEU A 315 2.45 15.84 -9.98
C LEU A 315 2.21 17.23 -9.39
N LEU A 316 2.16 17.36 -8.06
CA LEU A 316 1.97 18.66 -7.38
C LEU A 316 3.05 19.66 -7.76
N ARG A 317 4.30 19.17 -7.79
CA ARG A 317 5.46 19.99 -8.10
C ARG A 317 5.49 20.42 -9.56
N ARG A 318 5.15 19.51 -10.47
CA ARG A 318 5.07 19.80 -11.90
C ARG A 318 3.92 20.77 -12.21
N ALA A 319 2.76 20.58 -11.60
CA ALA A 319 1.63 21.50 -11.71
C ALA A 319 1.97 22.91 -11.22
N ALA A 320 2.65 23.01 -10.07
CA ALA A 320 3.14 24.29 -9.54
C ALA A 320 4.17 24.96 -10.47
N SER A 321 5.13 24.19 -11.01
CA SER A 321 6.11 24.70 -11.98
C SER A 321 5.44 25.19 -13.26
N TYR A 322 4.44 24.46 -13.79
CA TYR A 322 3.66 24.92 -14.94
C TYR A 322 2.92 26.23 -14.66
N GLY A 323 2.34 26.38 -13.46
CA GLY A 323 1.71 27.63 -13.05
C GLY A 323 2.68 28.82 -13.01
N LYS A 324 3.91 28.61 -12.53
CA LYS A 324 4.96 29.64 -12.56
C LYS A 324 5.40 30.04 -13.97
N MET A 325 5.22 29.15 -14.94
CA MET A 325 5.48 29.41 -16.35
C MET A 325 4.24 29.85 -17.14
N GLU A 326 3.10 30.09 -16.46
CA GLU A 326 1.82 30.41 -17.10
C GLU A 326 1.31 29.35 -18.10
N ARG A 327 1.82 28.11 -17.98
CA ARG A 327 1.37 26.94 -18.74
C ARG A 327 0.15 26.31 -18.07
N TRP A 328 -0.92 27.10 -17.97
CA TRP A 328 -2.10 26.77 -17.16
C TRP A 328 -2.82 25.52 -17.65
N ALA A 329 -2.82 25.24 -18.96
CA ALA A 329 -3.48 24.07 -19.53
C ALA A 329 -2.84 22.76 -19.04
N GLU A 330 -1.51 22.69 -18.98
CA GLU A 330 -0.78 21.54 -18.44
C GLU A 330 -0.88 21.45 -16.91
N SER A 331 -0.86 22.60 -16.23
CA SER A 331 -1.07 22.65 -14.76
C SER A 331 -2.42 22.06 -14.35
N VAL A 332 -3.50 22.47 -15.05
CA VAL A 332 -4.87 21.97 -14.82
C VAL A 332 -4.95 20.45 -15.03
N LYS A 333 -4.29 19.89 -16.05
CA LYS A 333 -4.26 18.43 -16.30
C LYS A 333 -3.63 17.66 -15.14
N ASP A 334 -2.52 18.15 -14.59
CA ASP A 334 -1.87 17.48 -13.45
C ASP A 334 -2.75 17.55 -12.20
N TYR A 335 -3.39 18.70 -11.96
CA TYR A 335 -4.34 18.85 -10.85
C TYR A 335 -5.60 17.99 -11.01
N GLU A 336 -6.10 17.74 -12.22
CA GLU A 336 -7.20 16.80 -12.46
C GLU A 336 -6.87 15.38 -12.01
N ILE A 337 -5.65 14.92 -12.29
CA ILE A 337 -5.16 13.63 -11.81
C ILE A 337 -5.08 13.66 -10.28
N LEU A 338 -4.50 14.71 -9.70
CA LEU A 338 -4.40 14.87 -8.25
C LEU A 338 -5.76 14.90 -7.55
N ARG A 339 -6.79 15.50 -8.13
CA ARG A 339 -8.16 15.50 -7.56
C ARG A 339 -8.79 14.10 -7.55
N LYS A 340 -8.37 13.21 -8.46
CA LYS A 340 -8.82 11.80 -8.45
C LYS A 340 -8.08 11.00 -7.38
N GLU A 341 -6.77 11.20 -7.24
CA GLU A 341 -5.94 10.49 -6.26
C GLU A 341 -6.14 11.01 -4.82
N LEU A 342 -6.41 12.30 -4.66
CA LEU A 342 -6.56 13.01 -3.38
C LEU A 342 -7.89 13.80 -3.34
N PRO A 343 -9.06 13.14 -3.35
CA PRO A 343 -10.35 13.81 -3.44
C PRO A 343 -10.67 14.68 -2.22
N SER A 344 -10.15 14.31 -1.05
CA SER A 344 -10.39 15.01 0.23
C SER A 344 -9.37 16.10 0.54
N ASP A 345 -8.34 16.27 -0.29
CA ASP A 345 -7.30 17.28 -0.06
C ASP A 345 -7.78 18.67 -0.53
N THR A 346 -7.95 19.57 0.44
CA THR A 346 -8.44 20.94 0.20
C THR A 346 -7.38 21.81 -0.46
N GLU A 347 -6.10 21.65 -0.13
CA GLU A 347 -5.01 22.43 -0.75
C GLU A 347 -4.92 22.12 -2.25
N VAL A 348 -5.08 20.84 -2.62
CA VAL A 348 -5.14 20.42 -4.02
C VAL A 348 -6.36 20.99 -4.73
N ALA A 349 -7.52 21.05 -4.05
CA ALA A 349 -8.71 21.65 -4.59
C ALA A 349 -8.53 23.16 -4.84
N GLU A 350 -7.95 23.88 -3.87
CA GLU A 350 -7.63 25.31 -3.97
C GLU A 350 -6.72 25.58 -5.15
N ALA A 351 -5.59 24.87 -5.21
CA ALA A 351 -4.61 25.05 -6.26
C ALA A 351 -5.17 24.70 -7.64
N TYR A 352 -6.00 23.66 -7.75
CA TYR A 352 -6.69 23.31 -8.99
C TYR A 352 -7.59 24.43 -9.48
N PHE A 353 -8.42 24.98 -8.58
CA PHE A 353 -9.34 26.05 -8.91
C PHE A 353 -8.60 27.33 -9.34
N HIS A 354 -7.53 27.71 -8.62
CA HIS A 354 -6.69 28.82 -9.04
C HIS A 354 -6.08 28.61 -10.42
N ALA A 355 -5.61 27.40 -10.74
CA ALA A 355 -5.10 27.08 -12.06
C ALA A 355 -6.20 27.16 -13.15
N GLN A 356 -7.43 26.76 -12.83
CA GLN A 356 -8.58 26.89 -13.75
C GLN A 356 -8.94 28.35 -14.02
N ILE A 357 -9.00 29.18 -12.97
CA ILE A 357 -9.22 30.63 -13.08
C ILE A 357 -8.15 31.24 -13.98
N ALA A 358 -6.88 30.94 -13.71
CA ALA A 358 -5.76 31.48 -14.47
C ALA A 358 -5.79 31.05 -15.94
N LEU A 359 -6.19 29.80 -16.23
CA LEU A 359 -6.40 29.32 -17.59
C LEU A 359 -7.51 30.10 -18.32
N LYS A 360 -8.65 30.35 -17.65
CA LYS A 360 -9.74 31.15 -18.21
C LYS A 360 -9.32 32.60 -18.46
N SER A 361 -8.65 33.21 -17.49
CA SER A 361 -8.07 34.55 -17.64
C SER A 361 -7.11 34.62 -18.81
N SER A 362 -6.23 33.62 -19.00
CA SER A 362 -5.28 33.59 -20.13
C SER A 362 -5.96 33.46 -21.50
N ARG A 363 -7.22 33.01 -21.53
CA ARG A 363 -8.07 32.92 -22.73
C ARG A 363 -8.93 34.16 -22.96
N GLY A 364 -8.87 35.14 -22.06
CA GLY A 364 -9.71 36.35 -22.11
C GLY A 364 -11.15 36.13 -21.65
N GLU A 365 -11.43 35.04 -20.93
CA GLU A 365 -12.75 34.78 -20.35
C GLU A 365 -12.94 35.59 -19.05
N GLU A 366 -14.18 35.98 -18.72
CA GLU A 366 -14.48 36.76 -17.52
C GLU A 366 -14.47 35.88 -16.25
N VAL A 367 -13.70 36.28 -15.22
CA VAL A 367 -13.42 35.43 -14.04
C VAL A 367 -13.79 36.10 -12.69
N SER A 368 -14.36 37.30 -12.74
CA SER A 368 -14.72 38.14 -11.57
C SER A 368 -15.64 37.46 -10.54
N ASN A 369 -16.38 36.43 -10.95
CA ASN A 369 -17.40 35.76 -10.13
C ASN A 369 -17.01 34.37 -9.63
N MET A 370 -15.79 33.90 -9.90
CA MET A 370 -15.32 32.59 -9.45
C MET A 370 -14.61 32.71 -8.09
N LYS A 371 -15.29 32.32 -6.99
CA LYS A 371 -14.69 32.21 -5.64
C LYS A 371 -14.45 30.74 -5.28
N PHE A 372 -13.29 30.46 -4.67
CA PHE A 372 -12.99 29.12 -4.14
C PHE A 372 -13.69 28.93 -2.80
N GLY A 373 -14.46 27.85 -2.65
CA GLY A 373 -14.89 27.34 -1.33
C GLY A 373 -15.56 28.40 -0.46
N GLY A 374 -16.60 29.05 -0.98
CA GLY A 374 -17.30 30.11 -0.26
C GLY A 374 -17.86 29.67 1.09
N GLU A 375 -18.12 30.63 1.97
CA GLU A 375 -19.16 30.42 2.97
C GLU A 375 -20.51 30.33 2.24
N VAL A 376 -21.49 29.65 2.84
CA VAL A 376 -22.86 29.67 2.31
C VAL A 376 -23.40 31.10 2.43
N GLU A 377 -23.36 31.85 1.33
CA GLU A 377 -23.70 33.28 1.34
C GLU A 377 -25.19 33.46 1.61
N ALA A 378 -25.53 34.38 2.52
CA ALA A 378 -26.92 34.70 2.84
C ALA A 378 -27.48 35.71 1.84
N ILE A 379 -28.65 35.40 1.26
CA ILE A 379 -29.38 36.30 0.36
C ILE A 379 -30.50 36.97 1.15
N ILE A 380 -30.42 38.29 1.26
CA ILE A 380 -31.35 39.10 2.05
C ILE A 380 -32.36 39.83 1.13
N GLY A 381 -32.11 39.90 -0.17
CA GLY A 381 -32.93 40.66 -1.11
C GLY A 381 -33.08 40.05 -2.51
N MET A 382 -34.10 40.50 -3.24
CA MET A 382 -34.40 40.03 -4.60
C MET A 382 -33.31 40.36 -5.62
N GLU A 383 -32.67 41.52 -5.51
CA GLU A 383 -31.59 41.92 -6.42
C GLU A 383 -30.38 40.99 -6.27
N GLN A 384 -29.98 40.68 -5.03
CA GLN A 384 -28.93 39.70 -4.73
C GLN A 384 -29.29 38.31 -5.27
N PHE A 385 -30.55 37.89 -5.13
CA PHE A 385 -31.03 36.61 -5.65
C PHE A 385 -30.94 36.54 -7.19
N GLN A 386 -31.40 37.59 -7.88
CA GLN A 386 -31.36 37.67 -9.34
C GLN A 386 -29.93 37.69 -9.86
N LEU A 387 -29.05 38.48 -9.25
CA LEU A 387 -27.62 38.47 -9.55
C LEU A 387 -27.06 37.05 -9.40
N ALA A 388 -27.19 36.44 -8.22
CA ALA A 388 -26.60 35.14 -7.92
C ALA A 388 -27.12 33.96 -8.79
N THR A 389 -28.35 34.06 -9.28
CA THR A 389 -28.95 33.05 -10.19
C THR A 389 -28.63 33.31 -11.66
N SER A 390 -28.43 34.56 -12.06
CA SER A 390 -28.08 34.95 -13.43
C SER A 390 -26.62 34.68 -13.81
N LEU A 391 -25.75 34.43 -12.83
CA LEU A 391 -24.33 34.16 -13.03
C LEU A 391 -24.08 32.87 -13.82
N SER A 392 -22.98 32.87 -14.58
CA SER A 392 -22.45 31.66 -15.22
C SER A 392 -21.85 30.72 -14.16
N GLY A 393 -22.10 29.42 -14.30
CA GLY A 393 -21.75 28.41 -13.29
C GLY A 393 -22.97 27.75 -12.64
N VAL A 394 -22.75 27.09 -11.51
CA VAL A 394 -23.79 26.32 -10.80
C VAL A 394 -24.01 26.94 -9.43
N SER A 395 -25.26 27.31 -9.14
CA SER A 395 -25.69 27.86 -7.85
C SER A 395 -26.67 26.92 -7.18
N VAL A 396 -26.37 26.52 -5.94
CA VAL A 396 -27.24 25.69 -5.09
C VAL A 396 -27.81 26.57 -3.99
N ILE A 397 -29.13 26.77 -4.02
CA ILE A 397 -29.83 27.66 -3.09
C ILE A 397 -30.59 26.84 -2.08
N HIS A 398 -30.23 26.99 -0.81
CA HIS A 398 -30.91 26.40 0.35
C HIS A 398 -31.92 27.38 0.93
N PHE A 399 -33.20 27.17 0.66
CA PHE A 399 -34.29 27.86 1.32
C PHE A 399 -34.56 27.22 2.67
N MET A 400 -34.40 28.00 3.74
CA MET A 400 -34.46 27.52 5.11
C MET A 400 -35.29 28.45 6.01
N ALA A 401 -35.62 27.96 7.20
CA ALA A 401 -36.12 28.78 8.30
C ALA A 401 -35.36 28.39 9.57
N ALA A 402 -34.81 29.35 10.31
CA ALA A 402 -34.07 29.08 11.54
C ALA A 402 -34.89 28.29 12.59
N SER A 403 -36.22 28.41 12.59
CA SER A 403 -37.14 27.70 13.48
C SER A 403 -37.42 26.24 13.06
N ASN A 404 -36.99 25.80 11.87
CA ASN A 404 -37.29 24.46 11.35
C ASN A 404 -36.18 23.45 11.69
N GLN A 405 -36.56 22.38 12.38
CA GLN A 405 -35.62 21.36 12.87
C GLN A 405 -34.93 20.57 11.75
N GLN A 406 -35.58 20.36 10.60
CA GLN A 406 -34.95 19.69 9.45
C GLN A 406 -33.89 20.60 8.80
N CYS A 407 -34.15 21.90 8.71
CA CYS A 407 -33.16 22.88 8.27
C CYS A 407 -31.91 22.86 9.18
N CYS A 408 -32.09 22.88 10.51
CA CYS A 408 -30.97 22.80 11.45
C CYS A 408 -30.12 21.53 11.27
N LYS A 409 -30.74 20.39 10.93
CA LYS A 409 -30.03 19.12 10.69
C LYS A 409 -29.24 19.10 9.38
N ILE A 410 -29.76 19.74 8.32
CA ILE A 410 -29.13 19.67 7.00
C ILE A 410 -28.13 20.81 6.76
N SER A 411 -28.28 21.98 7.39
CA SER A 411 -27.37 23.13 7.21
C SER A 411 -25.87 22.80 7.43
N PRO A 412 -25.45 22.05 8.46
CA PRO A 412 -24.05 21.66 8.62
C PRO A 412 -23.52 20.81 7.46
N PHE A 413 -24.39 19.97 6.89
CA PHE A 413 -24.06 19.16 5.71
C PHE A 413 -23.91 20.03 4.46
N VAL A 414 -24.72 21.07 4.29
CA VAL A 414 -24.56 22.05 3.19
C VAL A 414 -23.21 22.76 3.29
N ASN A 415 -22.78 23.16 4.49
CA ASN A 415 -21.43 23.73 4.70
C ASN A 415 -20.33 22.74 4.29
N THR A 416 -20.52 21.45 4.61
CA THR A 416 -19.60 20.37 4.20
C THR A 416 -19.58 20.17 2.68
N LEU A 417 -20.73 20.32 2.00
CA LEU A 417 -20.78 20.28 0.55
C LEU A 417 -20.10 21.49 -0.08
N CYS A 418 -20.21 22.66 0.54
CA CYS A 418 -19.55 23.88 0.09
C CYS A 418 -18.02 23.75 0.08
N THR A 419 -17.45 23.13 1.12
CA THR A 419 -16.02 22.82 1.16
C THR A 419 -15.61 21.71 0.20
N ARG A 420 -16.49 20.72 -0.02
CA ARG A 420 -16.23 19.58 -0.93
C ARG A 420 -16.35 19.92 -2.41
N TYR A 421 -17.22 20.87 -2.76
CA TYR A 421 -17.52 21.29 -4.14
C TYR A 421 -17.29 22.80 -4.33
N PRO A 422 -16.02 23.26 -4.29
CA PRO A 422 -15.69 24.68 -4.30
C PRO A 422 -15.99 25.40 -5.62
N SER A 423 -16.28 24.66 -6.70
CA SER A 423 -16.72 25.20 -8.00
C SER A 423 -18.21 25.53 -8.06
N VAL A 424 -18.98 25.17 -7.01
CA VAL A 424 -20.43 25.39 -6.92
C VAL A 424 -20.69 26.50 -5.91
N ASN A 425 -21.53 27.47 -6.28
CA ASN A 425 -21.90 28.57 -5.40
C ASN A 425 -23.03 28.11 -4.47
N PHE A 426 -22.79 28.04 -3.16
CA PHE A 426 -23.82 27.69 -2.18
C PHE A 426 -24.38 28.94 -1.52
N LEU A 427 -25.70 29.04 -1.56
CA LEU A 427 -26.45 30.22 -1.11
C LEU A 427 -27.51 29.76 -0.13
N LYS A 428 -27.84 30.60 0.86
CA LYS A 428 -28.97 30.37 1.77
C LYS A 428 -29.94 31.54 1.76
N VAL A 429 -31.23 31.23 1.81
CA VAL A 429 -32.32 32.21 1.92
C VAL A 429 -33.13 31.82 3.14
N ASP A 430 -33.17 32.66 4.18
CA ASP A 430 -34.15 32.47 5.24
C ASP A 430 -35.51 33.00 4.76
N VAL A 431 -36.50 32.12 4.69
CA VAL A 431 -37.83 32.45 4.14
C VAL A 431 -38.60 33.44 5.02
N ASN A 432 -38.25 33.55 6.31
CA ASN A 432 -38.87 34.51 7.22
C ASN A 432 -38.25 35.91 7.09
N GLU A 433 -36.94 35.98 6.86
CA GLU A 433 -36.22 37.25 6.64
C GLU A 433 -36.43 37.79 5.22
N SER A 434 -36.52 36.90 4.23
CA SER A 434 -36.62 37.23 2.79
C SER A 434 -37.90 36.68 2.13
N PRO A 435 -39.12 37.03 2.59
CA PRO A 435 -40.36 36.44 2.10
C PRO A 435 -40.65 36.77 0.63
N ALA A 436 -40.13 37.88 0.10
CA ALA A 436 -40.27 38.26 -1.30
C ALA A 436 -39.60 37.23 -2.23
N VAL A 437 -38.39 36.77 -1.86
CA VAL A 437 -37.64 35.75 -2.62
C VAL A 437 -38.35 34.41 -2.57
N ALA A 438 -38.80 33.99 -1.38
CA ALA A 438 -39.54 32.75 -1.21
C ALA A 438 -40.83 32.72 -2.04
N ARG A 439 -41.58 33.83 -2.09
CA ARG A 439 -42.80 33.95 -2.92
C ARG A 439 -42.49 33.91 -4.42
N ALA A 440 -41.47 34.65 -4.87
CA ALA A 440 -41.06 34.65 -6.28
C ALA A 440 -40.68 33.24 -6.75
N GLU A 441 -40.04 32.46 -5.88
CA GLU A 441 -39.64 31.09 -6.15
C GLU A 441 -40.68 30.04 -5.75
N ASN A 442 -41.91 30.41 -5.37
CA ASN A 442 -42.97 29.48 -4.98
C ASN A 442 -42.56 28.49 -3.86
N VAL A 443 -41.70 28.89 -2.94
CA VAL A 443 -41.24 28.02 -1.83
C VAL A 443 -42.28 28.02 -0.72
N ARG A 444 -42.95 26.88 -0.53
CA ARG A 444 -43.98 26.66 0.51
C ARG A 444 -43.51 25.79 1.67
N THR A 445 -42.47 25.00 1.45
CA THR A 445 -41.95 24.02 2.41
C THR A 445 -40.45 24.19 2.52
N VAL A 446 -39.90 24.02 3.72
CA VAL A 446 -38.45 24.09 3.98
C VAL A 446 -38.00 22.86 4.78
N PRO A 447 -36.77 22.33 4.56
CA PRO A 447 -35.76 22.84 3.65
C PRO A 447 -36.07 22.53 2.18
N THR A 448 -35.95 23.53 1.30
CA THR A 448 -36.06 23.35 -0.16
C THR A 448 -34.75 23.76 -0.81
N PHE A 449 -34.27 22.96 -1.75
CA PHE A 449 -33.05 23.21 -2.51
C PHE A 449 -33.37 23.42 -3.98
N LYS A 450 -32.79 24.45 -4.57
CA LYS A 450 -32.89 24.71 -6.02
C LYS A 450 -31.51 24.85 -6.61
N ILE A 451 -31.27 24.19 -7.74
CA ILE A 451 -30.02 24.25 -8.47
C ILE A 451 -30.24 25.03 -9.77
N TYR A 452 -29.43 26.06 -9.97
CA TYR A 452 -29.37 26.85 -11.19
C TYR A 452 -28.06 26.55 -11.91
N LYS A 453 -28.10 26.45 -13.24
CA LYS A 453 -26.92 26.33 -14.10
C LYS A 453 -27.04 27.36 -15.21
N ASN A 454 -26.11 28.31 -15.25
CA ASN A 454 -26.06 29.39 -16.25
C ASN A 454 -27.41 30.14 -16.41
N GLY A 455 -27.99 30.64 -15.31
CA GLY A 455 -29.27 31.36 -15.35
C GLY A 455 -30.52 30.48 -15.34
N ILE A 456 -30.40 29.18 -15.60
CA ILE A 456 -31.57 28.28 -15.77
C ILE A 456 -31.70 27.37 -14.56
N ARG A 457 -32.91 27.30 -13.97
CA ARG A 457 -33.20 26.32 -12.91
C ARG A 457 -33.23 24.90 -13.49
N VAL A 458 -32.30 24.06 -13.05
CA VAL A 458 -32.15 22.67 -13.54
C VAL A 458 -32.70 21.63 -12.58
N LYS A 459 -32.83 21.95 -11.28
CA LYS A 459 -33.34 21.01 -10.28
C LYS A 459 -34.04 21.72 -9.12
N GLU A 460 -35.07 21.08 -8.59
CA GLU A 460 -35.74 21.43 -7.34
C GLU A 460 -35.89 20.17 -6.48
N MET A 461 -35.68 20.33 -5.17
CA MET A 461 -35.75 19.25 -4.19
C MET A 461 -36.39 19.78 -2.90
N ILE A 462 -37.49 19.16 -2.48
CA ILE A 462 -38.20 19.50 -1.25
C ILE A 462 -37.85 18.45 -0.20
N CYS A 463 -37.32 18.89 0.95
CA CYS A 463 -36.87 18.04 2.05
C CYS A 463 -35.97 16.85 1.62
N PRO A 464 -34.90 17.06 0.83
CA PRO A 464 -34.06 15.96 0.35
C PRO A 464 -33.31 15.25 1.47
N SER A 465 -32.99 13.97 1.25
CA SER A 465 -31.95 13.29 2.03
C SER A 465 -30.58 13.85 1.69
N GLN A 466 -29.61 13.71 2.61
CA GLN A 466 -28.23 14.14 2.38
C GLN A 466 -27.62 13.48 1.13
N GLN A 467 -27.91 12.19 0.91
CA GLN A 467 -27.43 11.43 -0.25
C GLN A 467 -27.96 12.00 -1.58
N LEU A 468 -29.26 12.33 -1.64
CA LEU A 468 -29.86 12.88 -2.85
C LEU A 468 -29.32 14.29 -3.16
N LEU A 469 -29.11 15.09 -2.12
CA LEU A 469 -28.53 16.43 -2.26
C LEU A 469 -27.10 16.34 -2.81
N GLU A 470 -26.23 15.52 -2.21
CA GLU A 470 -24.85 15.35 -2.65
C GLU A 470 -24.76 14.80 -4.09
N TYR A 471 -25.58 13.80 -4.43
CA TYR A 471 -25.66 13.28 -5.79
C TYR A 471 -26.01 14.38 -6.81
N SER A 472 -27.01 15.21 -6.48
CA SER A 472 -27.47 16.27 -7.38
C SER A 472 -26.40 17.37 -7.53
N VAL A 473 -25.77 17.79 -6.43
CA VAL A 473 -24.65 18.75 -6.47
C VAL A 473 -23.52 18.23 -7.35
N ARG A 474 -23.12 16.97 -7.16
CA ARG A 474 -22.07 16.33 -7.97
C ARG A 474 -22.46 16.22 -9.44
N HIS A 475 -23.71 15.87 -9.74
CA HIS A 475 -24.16 15.68 -11.11
C HIS A 475 -24.18 16.99 -11.90
N TYR A 476 -24.61 18.09 -11.29
CA TYR A 476 -24.72 19.37 -11.98
C TYR A 476 -23.45 20.23 -11.89
N GLY A 477 -22.65 20.05 -10.84
CA GLY A 477 -21.45 20.84 -10.50
C GLY A 477 -20.14 20.40 -11.16
N ILE A 478 -20.15 19.33 -11.96
CA ILE A 478 -19.03 18.89 -12.81
C ILE A 478 -19.17 19.49 -14.22
#